data_AF-A0A814FPW4-F1
#
_entry.id   AF-A0A814FPW4-F1
#
_cell.length_a   1.000
_cell.length_b   1.000
_cell.length_c   1.000
_cell.angle_alpha   90.00
_cell.angle_beta   90.00
_cell.angle_gamma   90.00
#
_symmetry.space_group_name_H-M   'P 1'
#
loop_
_entity.id
_entity.type
_entity.pdbx_description
1 polymer ?
#
loop_
_entity_poly.entity_id
_entity_poly.type
_entity_poly.pdbx_seq_one_letter_code
_entity_poly.pdbx_strand_id
1 'polypeptide(L)'
;MDPTPTLIEKISSELNIIKRLGLLDHRTYLMLLPSKEKARCPYLYGLPKIHKLTVSFRPIVSGNGHPTENLSIFVDLLLQPYAILSPFFLKDSADLQNHLSTISHLDDKTVLFSLDVVSMYTNIPLDELIDSNIRCINKQKFYPIAMGTPCLLHIRHIHLRMDRRGL
;
A
#
# COMPACT_ATOMS: atom_id res chain seq x y z
N MET A 1 -6.78 -23.80 -10.83
CA MET A 1 -7.93 -23.67 -9.91
C MET A 1 -7.92 -22.28 -9.32
N ASP A 2 -9.09 -21.75 -8.93
CA ASP A 2 -9.20 -20.46 -8.23
C ASP A 2 -8.38 -20.50 -6.91
N PRO A 3 -7.36 -19.64 -6.73
CA PRO A 3 -6.52 -19.64 -5.53
C PRO A 3 -7.19 -18.96 -4.33
N THR A 4 -8.36 -18.33 -4.52
CA THR A 4 -9.06 -17.53 -3.50
C THR A 4 -9.32 -18.30 -2.20
N PRO A 5 -9.84 -19.55 -2.20
CA PRO A 5 -10.06 -20.29 -0.96
C PRO A 5 -8.78 -20.54 -0.16
N THR A 6 -7.70 -20.95 -0.84
CA THR A 6 -6.39 -21.19 -0.21
C THR A 6 -5.80 -19.90 0.37
N LEU A 7 -5.99 -18.78 -0.31
CA LEU A 7 -5.53 -17.49 0.17
C LEU A 7 -6.29 -17.03 1.43
N ILE A 8 -7.61 -17.21 1.45
CA ILE A 8 -8.45 -16.93 2.61
C ILE A 8 -8.02 -17.75 3.82
N GLU A 9 -7.77 -19.05 3.63
CA GLU A 9 -7.31 -19.94 4.70
C GLU A 9 -5.97 -19.48 5.26
N LYS A 10 -5.03 -19.14 4.38
CA LYS A 10 -3.70 -18.64 4.76
C LYS A 10 -3.80 -17.34 5.55
N ILE A 11 -4.54 -16.36 5.06
CA ILE A 11 -4.75 -15.07 5.76
C ILE A 11 -5.40 -15.31 7.12
N SER A 12 -6.46 -16.11 7.16
CA SER A 12 -7.17 -16.40 8.41
C SER A 12 -6.26 -17.10 9.42
N SER A 13 -5.40 -18.02 8.97
CA SER A 13 -4.44 -18.71 9.85
C SER A 13 -3.43 -17.75 10.48
N GLU A 14 -2.89 -16.82 9.70
CA GLU A 14 -1.92 -15.83 10.18
C GLU A 14 -2.58 -14.82 11.12
N LEU A 15 -3.79 -14.32 10.79
CA LEU A 15 -4.56 -13.45 11.68
C LEU A 15 -4.90 -14.12 13.03
N ASN A 16 -5.20 -15.43 13.02
CA ASN A 16 -5.43 -16.19 14.24
C ASN A 16 -4.17 -16.31 15.10
N ILE A 17 -2.99 -16.48 14.50
CA ILE A 17 -1.72 -16.48 15.23
C ILE A 17 -1.52 -15.10 15.89
N ILE A 18 -1.65 -14.03 15.13
CA ILE A 18 -1.46 -12.66 15.61
C ILE A 18 -2.44 -12.31 16.75
N LYS A 19 -3.71 -12.72 16.63
CA LYS A 19 -4.71 -12.54 17.69
C LYS A 19 -4.36 -13.31 18.96
N ARG A 20 -3.91 -14.57 18.85
CA ARG A 20 -3.50 -15.38 20.01
C ARG A 20 -2.29 -14.80 20.73
N LEU A 21 -1.41 -14.14 20.00
CA LEU A 21 -0.27 -13.41 20.58
C LEU A 21 -0.69 -12.10 21.28
N GLY A 22 -1.98 -11.74 21.28
CA GLY A 22 -2.48 -10.51 21.90
C GLY A 22 -2.10 -9.24 21.14
N LEU A 23 -1.71 -9.37 19.87
CA LEU A 23 -1.17 -8.27 19.08
C LEU A 23 -2.24 -7.52 18.28
N LEU A 24 -3.39 -8.16 18.06
CA LEU A 24 -4.60 -7.58 17.47
C LEU A 24 -5.74 -7.59 18.49
N ASP A 25 -6.39 -6.46 18.69
CA ASP A 25 -7.65 -6.43 19.42
C ASP A 25 -8.76 -7.16 18.66
N HIS A 26 -9.82 -7.53 19.39
CA HIS A 26 -10.90 -8.34 18.82
C HIS A 26 -11.62 -7.64 17.65
N ARG A 27 -11.83 -6.31 17.74
CA ARG A 27 -12.56 -5.55 16.72
C ARG A 27 -11.73 -5.46 15.44
N THR A 28 -10.45 -5.13 15.56
CA THR A 28 -9.54 -5.07 14.40
C THR A 28 -9.40 -6.44 13.75
N TYR A 29 -9.27 -7.52 14.54
CA TYR A 29 -9.26 -8.88 13.99
C TYR A 29 -10.51 -9.18 13.14
N LEU A 30 -11.71 -8.87 13.64
CA LEU A 30 -12.95 -9.12 12.88
C LEU A 30 -13.02 -8.30 11.59
N MET A 31 -12.51 -7.06 11.61
CA MET A 31 -12.42 -6.20 10.43
C MET A 31 -11.46 -6.76 9.39
N LEU A 32 -10.34 -7.34 9.81
CA LEU A 32 -9.31 -7.86 8.91
C LEU A 32 -9.62 -9.26 8.35
N LEU A 33 -10.51 -10.01 8.98
CA LEU A 33 -10.86 -11.34 8.53
C LEU A 33 -11.51 -11.30 7.13
N PRO A 34 -10.99 -12.06 6.15
CA PRO A 34 -11.59 -12.15 4.83
C PRO A 34 -12.94 -12.89 4.88
N SER A 35 -13.95 -12.36 4.19
CA SER A 35 -15.25 -13.00 4.05
C SER A 35 -15.19 -14.11 3.00
N LYS A 36 -15.49 -15.36 3.39
CA LYS A 36 -15.57 -16.50 2.45
C LYS A 36 -16.62 -16.34 1.36
N GLU A 37 -17.72 -15.68 1.67
CA GLU A 37 -18.86 -15.50 0.75
C GLU A 37 -18.66 -14.33 -0.22
N LYS A 38 -17.96 -13.27 0.22
CA LYS A 38 -17.78 -12.05 -0.56
C LYS A 38 -16.44 -11.97 -1.29
N ALA A 39 -15.44 -12.72 -0.84
CA ALA A 39 -14.12 -12.70 -1.44
C ALA A 39 -14.15 -13.30 -2.85
N ARG A 40 -13.44 -12.66 -3.77
CA ARG A 40 -13.35 -13.08 -5.18
C ARG A 40 -11.90 -13.05 -5.67
N CYS A 41 -11.64 -13.92 -6.64
CA CYS A 41 -10.40 -13.90 -7.39
C CYS A 41 -10.24 -12.54 -8.07
N PRO A 42 -9.06 -11.89 -8.00
CA PRO A 42 -8.83 -10.66 -8.71
C PRO A 42 -8.84 -10.93 -10.22
N TYR A 43 -9.29 -9.95 -11.01
CA TYR A 43 -9.24 -10.02 -12.46
C TYR A 43 -8.36 -8.90 -13.02
N LEU A 44 -7.65 -9.23 -14.10
CA LEU A 44 -6.81 -8.32 -14.86
C LEU A 44 -7.64 -7.67 -15.97
N TYR A 45 -7.60 -6.35 -16.06
CA TYR A 45 -8.21 -5.62 -17.17
C TYR A 45 -7.27 -4.52 -17.67
N GLY A 46 -7.41 -4.12 -18.93
CA GLY A 46 -6.58 -3.10 -19.56
C GLY A 46 -7.34 -1.79 -19.75
N LEU A 47 -6.79 -0.67 -19.28
CA LEU A 47 -7.29 0.66 -19.65
C LEU A 47 -6.55 1.19 -20.89
N PRO A 48 -7.24 1.60 -21.96
CA PRO A 48 -6.57 2.11 -23.15
C PRO A 48 -5.86 3.44 -22.85
N LYS A 49 -4.63 3.59 -23.35
CA LYS A 49 -3.91 4.87 -23.32
C LYS A 49 -4.36 5.73 -24.51
N ILE A 50 -5.49 6.41 -24.36
CA ILE A 50 -6.15 7.19 -25.44
C ILE A 50 -5.32 8.34 -26.03
N HIS A 51 -4.23 8.73 -25.36
CA HIS A 51 -3.31 9.79 -25.81
C HIS A 51 -2.16 9.27 -26.68
N LYS A 52 -2.09 7.96 -26.99
CA LYS A 52 -1.03 7.37 -27.83
C LYS A 52 -1.59 6.97 -29.19
N LEU A 53 -0.84 7.26 -30.26
CA LEU A 53 -1.19 6.89 -31.64
C LEU A 53 -1.17 5.36 -31.85
N THR A 54 -0.30 4.66 -31.13
CA THR A 54 -0.23 3.19 -31.12
C THR A 54 -1.13 2.62 -30.04
N VAL A 55 -1.82 1.51 -30.34
CA VAL A 55 -2.64 0.78 -29.37
C VAL A 55 -1.77 0.35 -28.17
N SER A 56 -2.08 0.88 -27.00
CA SER A 56 -1.37 0.60 -25.74
C SER A 56 -2.36 0.56 -24.58
N PHE A 57 -2.14 -0.37 -23.65
CA PHE A 57 -2.98 -0.55 -22.46
C PHE A 57 -2.19 -0.28 -21.18
N ARG A 58 -2.90 0.12 -20.12
CA ARG A 58 -2.44 0.08 -18.73
C ARG A 58 -3.09 -1.14 -18.07
N PRO A 59 -2.34 -2.23 -17.83
CA PRO A 59 -2.89 -3.37 -17.09
C PRO A 59 -3.20 -2.96 -15.66
N ILE A 60 -4.37 -3.36 -15.15
CA ILE A 60 -4.82 -3.13 -13.77
C ILE A 60 -5.39 -4.44 -13.23
N VAL A 61 -4.94 -4.81 -12.04
CA VAL A 61 -5.52 -5.92 -11.26
C VAL A 61 -6.56 -5.33 -10.31
N SER A 62 -7.80 -5.81 -10.37
CA SER A 62 -8.85 -5.35 -9.45
C SER A 62 -8.61 -5.89 -8.03
N GLY A 63 -8.41 -4.99 -7.06
CA GLY A 63 -8.32 -5.33 -5.64
C GLY A 63 -9.68 -5.42 -4.91
N ASN A 64 -10.76 -4.98 -5.56
CA ASN A 64 -12.09 -4.90 -4.94
C ASN A 64 -12.62 -6.30 -4.65
N GLY A 65 -13.04 -6.58 -3.42
CA GLY A 65 -13.47 -7.92 -2.99
C GLY A 65 -12.33 -8.95 -2.93
N HIS A 66 -11.07 -8.53 -3.03
CA HIS A 66 -9.94 -9.44 -2.86
C HIS A 66 -9.81 -9.87 -1.39
N PRO A 67 -9.35 -11.10 -1.07
CA PRO A 67 -9.12 -11.52 0.32
C PRO A 67 -8.22 -10.59 1.15
N THR A 68 -7.39 -9.76 0.51
CA THR A 68 -6.50 -8.80 1.18
C THR A 68 -7.03 -7.36 1.21
N GLU A 69 -8.23 -7.08 0.70
CA GLU A 69 -8.76 -5.70 0.59
C GLU A 69 -8.74 -4.95 1.93
N ASN A 70 -9.33 -5.54 2.98
CA ASN A 70 -9.34 -4.93 4.31
C ASN A 70 -7.95 -4.81 4.93
N LEU A 71 -7.04 -5.74 4.62
CA LEU A 71 -5.65 -5.66 5.05
C LEU A 71 -4.92 -4.49 4.36
N SER A 72 -5.13 -4.31 3.06
CA SER A 72 -4.55 -3.19 2.30
C SER A 72 -5.07 -1.85 2.83
N ILE A 73 -6.37 -1.73 3.08
CA ILE A 73 -6.98 -0.53 3.69
C ILE A 73 -6.39 -0.27 5.07
N PHE A 74 -6.26 -1.30 5.89
CA PHE A 74 -5.69 -1.16 7.23
C PHE A 74 -4.23 -0.69 7.19
N VAL A 75 -3.40 -1.27 6.31
CA VAL A 75 -2.01 -0.83 6.13
C VAL A 75 -1.94 0.59 5.60
N ASP A 76 -2.80 0.97 4.65
CA ASP A 76 -2.87 2.35 4.14
C ASP A 76 -3.18 3.35 5.27
N LEU A 77 -4.21 3.06 6.08
CA LEU A 77 -4.58 3.90 7.24
C LEU A 77 -3.45 4.02 8.26
N LEU A 78 -2.68 2.95 8.47
CA LEU A 78 -1.51 3.01 9.34
C LEU A 78 -0.41 3.89 8.74
N LEU A 79 -0.18 3.85 7.43
CA LEU A 79 0.91 4.57 6.77
C LEU A 79 0.58 6.03 6.44
N GLN A 80 -0.70 6.36 6.26
CA GLN A 80 -1.17 7.70 5.88
C GLN A 80 -0.60 8.85 6.72
N PRO A 81 -0.59 8.81 8.07
CA PRO A 81 -0.04 9.90 8.87
C PRO A 81 1.44 10.16 8.57
N TYR A 82 2.20 9.09 8.28
CA TYR A 82 3.63 9.20 7.97
C TYR A 82 3.87 9.76 6.57
N ALA A 83 3.02 9.38 5.61
CA ALA A 83 3.10 9.92 4.26
C ALA A 83 2.86 11.44 4.27
N ILE A 84 1.87 11.92 5.02
CA ILE A 84 1.50 13.35 5.10
C ILE A 84 2.55 14.17 5.84
N LEU A 85 3.25 13.59 6.82
CA LEU A 85 4.32 14.26 7.55
C LEU A 85 5.64 14.36 6.77
N SER A 86 5.73 13.73 5.59
CA SER A 86 6.93 13.80 4.76
C SER A 86 7.16 15.23 4.26
N PRO A 87 8.39 15.76 4.29
CA PRO A 87 8.69 17.06 3.69
C PRO A 87 8.52 17.07 2.16
N PHE A 88 8.41 15.88 1.55
CA PHE A 88 8.15 15.71 0.12
C PHE A 88 6.69 15.39 -0.19
N PHE A 89 5.81 15.44 0.82
CA PHE A 89 4.39 15.24 0.60
C PHE A 89 3.84 16.37 -0.27
N LEU A 90 3.13 15.99 -1.31
CA LEU A 90 2.42 16.90 -2.18
C LEU A 90 0.99 16.38 -2.31
N LYS A 91 0.02 17.16 -1.85
CA LYS A 91 -1.36 16.68 -1.75
C LYS A 91 -2.01 16.51 -3.11
N ASP A 92 -1.93 17.54 -3.95
CA ASP A 92 -2.59 17.60 -5.24
C ASP A 92 -1.97 18.68 -6.14
N SER A 93 -2.51 18.86 -7.35
CA SER A 93 -2.02 19.85 -8.31
C SER A 93 -2.26 21.30 -7.88
N ALA A 94 -3.21 21.58 -6.98
CA ALA A 94 -3.43 22.92 -6.45
C ALA A 94 -2.39 23.26 -5.39
N ASP A 95 -2.07 22.29 -4.53
CA ASP A 95 -0.97 22.38 -3.55
C ASP A 95 0.37 22.67 -4.24
N LEU A 96 0.63 22.00 -5.37
CA LEU A 96 1.80 22.27 -6.20
C LEU A 96 1.85 23.71 -6.72
N GLN A 97 0.73 24.22 -7.24
CA GLN A 97 0.66 25.60 -7.72
C GLN A 97 0.92 26.60 -6.60
N ASN A 98 0.38 26.35 -5.41
CA ASN A 98 0.64 27.17 -4.25
C ASN A 98 2.14 27.17 -3.92
N HIS A 99 2.78 26.00 -3.84
CA HIS A 99 4.23 25.89 -3.61
C HIS A 99 5.04 26.65 -4.67
N LEU A 100 4.74 26.46 -5.94
CA LEU A 100 5.46 27.14 -7.03
C LEU A 100 5.27 28.66 -7.00
N SER A 101 4.07 29.15 -6.63
CA SER A 101 3.80 30.58 -6.53
C SER A 101 4.54 31.27 -5.38
N THR A 102 4.97 30.53 -4.36
CA THR A 102 5.81 31.07 -3.27
C THR A 102 7.27 31.30 -3.69
N ILE A 103 7.70 30.72 -4.80
CA ILE A 103 9.07 30.88 -5.31
C ILE A 103 9.20 32.26 -5.94
N SER A 104 9.76 33.22 -5.22
CA SER A 104 10.13 34.54 -5.73
C SER A 104 11.64 34.61 -6.02
N HIS A 105 12.05 35.57 -6.85
CA HIS A 105 13.47 35.86 -7.15
C HIS A 105 14.24 34.72 -7.84
N LEU A 106 13.67 34.17 -8.92
CA LEU A 106 14.43 33.30 -9.82
C LEU A 106 15.51 34.11 -10.56
N ASP A 107 16.73 33.59 -10.59
CA ASP A 107 17.81 34.12 -11.44
C ASP A 107 17.46 33.87 -12.92
N ASP A 108 17.91 34.75 -13.82
CA ASP A 108 17.74 34.63 -15.28
C ASP A 108 18.37 33.34 -15.84
N LYS A 109 19.27 32.71 -15.07
CA LYS A 109 19.90 31.43 -15.40
C LYS A 109 19.14 30.20 -14.90
N THR A 110 17.99 30.40 -14.25
CA THR A 110 17.19 29.29 -13.71
C THR A 110 16.61 28.45 -14.84
N VAL A 111 16.77 27.14 -14.75
CA VAL A 111 16.18 26.18 -15.69
C VAL A 111 15.16 25.31 -14.96
N LEU A 112 13.93 25.29 -15.49
CA LEU A 112 12.93 24.31 -15.11
C LEU A 112 13.16 23.02 -15.91
N PHE A 113 13.29 21.90 -15.22
CA PHE A 113 13.30 20.58 -15.84
C PHE A 113 12.23 19.69 -15.20
N SER A 114 11.70 18.77 -15.99
CA SER A 114 10.76 17.76 -15.55
C SER A 114 11.33 16.36 -15.81
N LEU A 115 11.02 15.43 -14.91
CA LEU A 115 11.40 14.02 -15.02
C LEU A 115 10.15 13.17 -14.95
N ASP A 116 10.05 12.17 -15.82
CA ASP A 116 8.99 11.17 -15.80
C ASP A 116 9.54 9.84 -15.28
N VAL A 117 8.89 9.28 -14.26
CA VAL A 117 9.28 7.99 -13.68
C VAL A 117 8.53 6.88 -14.41
N VAL A 118 9.28 6.04 -15.11
CA VAL A 118 8.70 4.91 -15.85
C VAL A 118 8.42 3.73 -14.91
N SER A 119 7.20 3.21 -14.99
CA SER A 119 6.78 1.97 -14.32
C SER A 119 7.00 1.97 -12.80
N MET A 120 6.63 3.07 -12.12
CA MET A 120 6.83 3.26 -10.68
C MET A 120 6.47 2.02 -9.84
N TYR A 121 5.25 1.49 -9.98
CA TYR A 121 4.77 0.38 -9.15
C TYR A 121 5.57 -0.92 -9.28
N THR A 122 6.10 -1.24 -10.46
CA THR A 122 6.86 -2.49 -10.67
C THR A 122 8.33 -2.36 -10.31
N ASN A 123 8.81 -1.15 -10.05
CA ASN A 123 10.20 -0.84 -9.75
C ASN A 123 10.43 -0.45 -8.28
N ILE A 124 9.42 -0.62 -7.41
CA ILE A 124 9.57 -0.33 -5.97
C ILE A 124 10.39 -1.47 -5.32
N PRO A 125 11.54 -1.18 -4.69
CA PRO A 125 12.31 -2.20 -3.96
C PRO A 125 11.53 -2.64 -2.72
N LEU A 126 10.92 -3.84 -2.78
CA LEU A 126 9.99 -4.31 -1.76
C LEU A 126 10.64 -4.48 -0.38
N ASP A 127 11.87 -4.99 -0.32
CA ASP A 127 12.58 -5.15 0.95
C ASP A 127 12.83 -3.80 1.63
N GLU A 128 13.31 -2.81 0.87
CA GLU A 128 13.55 -1.45 1.37
C GLU A 128 12.25 -0.76 1.79
N LEU A 129 11.17 -0.95 1.02
CA LEU A 129 9.84 -0.44 1.33
C LEU A 129 9.34 -0.99 2.67
N ILE A 130 9.41 -2.31 2.86
CA ILE A 130 8.96 -2.99 4.09
C ILE A 130 9.78 -2.48 5.29
N ASP A 131 11.10 -2.45 5.15
CA ASP A 131 11.98 -1.99 6.23
C ASP A 131 11.75 -0.51 6.57
N SER A 132 11.50 0.33 5.55
CA SER A 132 11.15 1.74 5.76
C SER A 132 9.83 1.89 6.50
N ASN A 133 8.79 1.16 6.09
CA ASN A 133 7.48 1.17 6.75
C ASN A 133 7.57 0.72 8.21
N ILE A 134 8.31 -0.35 8.50
CA ILE A 134 8.55 -0.81 9.88
C ILE A 134 9.25 0.27 10.70
N ARG A 135 10.27 0.94 10.14
CA ARG A 135 10.95 2.05 10.83
C ARG A 135 10.01 3.22 11.12
N CYS A 136 9.17 3.61 10.17
CA CYS A 136 8.21 4.69 10.36
C CYS A 136 7.24 4.37 11.49
N ILE A 137 6.65 3.17 11.47
CA ILE A 137 5.65 2.79 12.48
C ILE A 137 6.29 2.62 13.88
N ASN A 138 7.53 2.13 13.97
CA ASN A 138 8.21 1.98 15.26
C ASN A 138 8.66 3.31 15.89
N LYS A 139 8.91 4.35 15.08
CA LYS A 139 9.47 5.64 15.55
C LYS A 139 8.47 6.49 16.33
N GLN A 140 7.18 6.37 16.06
CA GLN A 140 6.15 7.11 16.79
C GLN A 140 5.26 6.11 17.53
N LYS A 141 5.07 6.31 18.84
CA LYS A 141 4.08 5.55 19.65
C LYS A 141 2.63 5.87 19.25
N PHE A 142 2.38 6.24 18.00
CA PHE A 142 1.08 6.62 17.48
C PHE A 142 0.38 5.34 17.01
N TYR A 143 -0.30 4.71 17.96
CA TYR A 143 -1.15 3.56 17.70
C TYR A 143 -2.60 4.08 17.67
N PRO A 144 -3.19 4.39 16.50
CA PRO A 144 -4.59 4.83 16.43
C PRO A 144 -5.56 3.75 16.92
N ILE A 145 -5.07 2.52 17.04
CA ILE A 145 -5.73 1.33 17.59
C ILE A 145 -4.67 0.70 18.49
N ALA A 146 -5.01 0.30 19.72
CA ALA A 146 -4.09 -0.28 20.70
C ALA A 146 -3.39 -1.55 20.15
N MET A 147 -2.31 -1.35 19.39
CA MET A 147 -1.56 -2.38 18.70
C MET A 147 -0.18 -2.43 19.34
N GLY A 148 0.19 -3.58 19.90
CA GLY A 148 1.56 -3.80 20.35
C GLY A 148 2.53 -3.78 19.17
N THR A 149 3.72 -3.23 19.38
CA THR A 149 4.90 -3.26 18.49
C THR A 149 5.20 -4.64 17.84
N PRO A 150 4.92 -5.80 18.45
CA PRO A 150 5.20 -7.10 17.82
C PRO A 150 4.26 -7.49 16.67
N CYS A 151 3.13 -6.81 16.48
CA CYS A 151 2.12 -7.13 15.47
C CYS A 151 2.62 -6.93 14.02
N LEU A 152 3.48 -5.94 13.85
CA LEU A 152 3.92 -5.45 12.53
C LEU A 152 5.08 -6.27 11.96
N LEU A 153 5.91 -6.85 12.83
CA LEU A 153 6.93 -7.83 12.44
C LEU A 153 6.31 -9.12 11.85
N HIS A 154 5.06 -9.43 12.19
CA HIS A 154 4.33 -10.55 11.59
C HIS A 154 3.66 -10.19 10.25
N ILE A 155 3.30 -8.92 9.99
CA ILE A 155 2.85 -8.48 8.65
C ILE A 155 3.98 -8.67 7.62
N ARG A 156 5.25 -8.46 8.01
CA ARG A 156 6.43 -8.84 7.22
C ARG A 156 6.43 -10.34 6.85
N HIS A 157 6.03 -11.23 7.77
CA HIS A 157 5.89 -12.66 7.47
C HIS A 157 4.73 -12.97 6.52
N ILE A 158 3.60 -12.28 6.64
CA ILE A 158 2.45 -12.47 5.74
C ILE A 158 2.80 -12.02 4.31
N HIS A 159 3.39 -10.82 4.15
CA HIS A 159 3.76 -10.27 2.84
C HIS A 159 4.92 -11.05 2.19
N LEU A 160 6.02 -11.30 2.91
CA LEU A 160 7.18 -12.06 2.38
C LEU A 160 6.88 -13.54 2.10
N ARG A 161 5.79 -14.11 2.65
CA ARG A 161 5.30 -15.47 2.32
C ARG A 161 4.28 -15.47 1.20
N MET A 162 3.68 -14.33 0.86
CA MET A 162 2.79 -14.20 -0.30
C MET A 162 3.57 -13.92 -1.59
N ASP A 163 4.71 -13.23 -1.50
CA ASP A 163 5.49 -12.82 -2.67
C ASP A 163 6.56 -13.84 -3.12
N ARG A 164 7.05 -14.69 -2.22
CA ARG A 164 8.08 -15.72 -2.54
C ARG A 164 7.58 -16.98 -3.26
N ARG A 165 6.32 -17.01 -3.67
CA ARG A 165 5.76 -18.08 -4.53
C ARG A 165 5.00 -17.39 -5.64
N GLY A 166 5.70 -17.18 -6.74
CA GLY A 166 5.31 -16.32 -7.86
C GLY A 166 3.87 -16.49 -8.32
N LEU A 167 3.28 -15.34 -8.61
CA LEU A 167 2.43 -15.15 -9.78
C LEU A 167 3.33 -14.70 -10.93
#